data_AF-A0A4P5P626-F1
#
_entry.id   AF-A0A4P5P626-F1
#
_cell.length_a   1.000
_cell.length_b   1.000
_cell.length_c   1.000
_cell.angle_alpha   90.00
_cell.angle_beta   90.00
_cell.angle_gamma   90.00
#
_symmetry.space_group_name_H-M   'P 1'
#
loop_
_entity.id
_entity.type
_entity.pdbx_description
1 polymer ?
#
loop_
_entity_poly.entity_id
_entity_poly.type
_entity_poly.pdbx_seq_one_letter_code
_entity_poly.pdbx_strand_id
1 'polypeptide(L)'
;MSKWELDKSYPDLELLVGMSQLFETSVDHLLGLEEATETQKRSILDFFFQRKSEEVYHPSEKERKRMKKVCFVMYVSQGLNWVNASPYGGNFGQVQLIKQLKEELSPYYDLSFDPTTMEEEPDLLVIPERFKHWSEKNAGNYLILPMMLLFQKDYPAIKQRIDDYFEETQKGA
;
A
#
# COMPACT_ATOMS: atom_id res chain seq x y z
N MET A 1 25.66 -12.14 19.27
CA MET A 1 25.12 -12.34 17.91
C MET A 1 24.82 -10.99 17.31
N SER A 2 25.35 -10.73 16.12
CA SER A 2 25.16 -9.45 15.42
C SER A 2 23.73 -9.35 14.87
N LYS A 3 23.23 -8.14 14.62
CA LYS A 3 21.86 -7.94 14.10
C LYS A 3 21.66 -8.59 12.72
N TRP A 4 22.75 -8.79 11.97
CA TRP A 4 22.83 -9.54 10.71
C TRP A 4 22.59 -11.04 10.88
N GLU A 5 23.04 -11.63 12.00
CA GLU A 5 22.86 -13.06 12.31
C GLU A 5 21.44 -13.39 12.82
N LEU A 6 20.61 -12.37 13.06
CA LEU A 6 19.26 -12.50 13.61
C LEU A 6 18.16 -12.16 12.60
N ASP A 7 18.48 -11.98 11.31
CA ASP A 7 17.56 -11.53 10.25
C ASP A 7 16.79 -10.23 10.61
N LYS A 8 17.41 -9.37 11.43
CA LYS A 8 16.81 -8.10 11.93
C LYS A 8 17.45 -6.86 11.32
N SER A 9 18.27 -7.03 10.29
CA SER A 9 18.95 -5.96 9.57
C SER A 9 18.44 -5.94 8.13
N TYR A 10 17.73 -4.87 7.76
CA TYR A 10 17.32 -4.63 6.39
C TYR A 10 18.41 -3.83 5.66
N PRO A 11 18.61 -4.03 4.35
CA PRO A 11 19.48 -3.19 3.54
C PRO A 11 19.02 -1.72 3.63
N ASP A 12 19.90 -0.88 4.16
CA ASP A 12 19.70 0.56 4.20
C ASP A 12 19.90 1.12 2.79
N LEU A 13 18.83 1.70 2.22
CA LEU A 13 18.84 2.25 0.87
C LEU A 13 19.77 3.46 0.77
N GLU A 14 19.90 4.26 1.82
CA GLU A 14 20.82 5.39 1.84
C GLU A 14 22.27 4.89 1.83
N LEU A 15 22.55 3.81 2.57
CA LEU A 15 23.85 3.16 2.56
C LEU A 15 24.16 2.54 1.20
N LEU A 16 23.19 1.90 0.55
CA LEU A 16 23.38 1.31 -0.79
C LEU A 16 23.72 2.36 -1.84
N VAL A 17 23.01 3.50 -1.83
CA VAL A 17 23.31 4.64 -2.70
C VAL A 17 24.66 5.27 -2.32
N GLY A 18 24.98 5.36 -1.03
CA GLY A 18 26.29 5.82 -0.57
C GLY A 18 27.43 4.91 -1.05
N MET A 19 27.22 3.59 -1.05
CA MET A 19 28.18 2.62 -1.58
C MET A 19 28.34 2.75 -3.10
N SER A 20 27.25 2.95 -3.85
CA SER A 20 27.33 3.13 -5.30
C SER A 20 28.13 4.37 -5.67
N GLN A 21 27.96 5.46 -4.91
CA GLN A 21 28.74 6.69 -5.07
C GLN A 21 30.21 6.51 -4.68
N LEU A 22 30.49 5.81 -3.58
CA LEU A 22 31.85 5.58 -3.08
C LEU A 22 32.69 4.72 -4.03
N PHE A 23 32.08 3.68 -4.60
CA PHE A 23 32.75 2.75 -5.50
C PHE A 23 32.66 3.17 -6.97
N GLU A 24 32.01 4.30 -7.28
CA GLU A 24 31.75 4.78 -8.64
C GLU A 24 31.09 3.70 -9.53
N THR A 25 30.20 2.90 -8.94
CA THR A 25 29.47 1.82 -9.63
C THR A 25 27.97 2.07 -9.63
N SER A 26 27.24 1.41 -10.53
CA SER A 26 25.77 1.46 -10.51
C SER A 26 25.23 0.62 -9.35
N VAL A 27 24.06 1.00 -8.81
CA VAL A 27 23.36 0.16 -7.83
C VAL A 27 23.05 -1.21 -8.44
N ASP A 28 22.73 -1.25 -9.72
CA ASP A 28 22.50 -2.50 -10.46
C ASP A 28 23.76 -3.38 -10.51
N HIS A 29 24.94 -2.80 -10.66
CA HIS A 29 26.23 -3.49 -10.62
C HIS A 29 26.51 -4.08 -9.23
N LEU A 30 26.30 -3.28 -8.16
CA LEU A 30 26.46 -3.73 -6.78
C LEU A 30 25.50 -4.88 -6.42
N LEU A 31 24.32 -4.89 -7.03
CA LEU A 31 23.32 -5.93 -6.87
C LEU A 31 23.52 -7.11 -7.85
N GLY A 32 24.53 -7.06 -8.72
CA GLY A 32 24.82 -8.12 -9.71
C GLY A 32 23.74 -8.25 -10.79
N LEU A 33 22.98 -7.19 -11.05
CA LEU A 33 21.84 -7.17 -11.97
C LEU A 33 22.24 -6.94 -13.43
N GLU A 34 23.45 -6.43 -13.70
CA GLU A 34 23.88 -6.09 -15.07
C GLU A 34 24.02 -7.31 -15.99
N GLU A 35 24.45 -8.46 -15.46
CA GLU A 35 24.60 -9.71 -16.21
C GLU A 35 23.43 -10.69 -16.02
N ALA A 36 22.48 -10.34 -15.15
CA ALA A 36 21.36 -11.20 -14.82
C ALA A 36 20.30 -11.20 -15.93
N THR A 37 19.75 -12.36 -16.26
CA THR A 37 18.55 -12.45 -17.11
C THR A 37 17.37 -11.73 -16.45
N GLU A 38 16.40 -11.24 -17.21
CA GLU A 38 15.22 -10.53 -16.65
C GLU A 38 14.49 -11.33 -15.55
N THR A 39 14.50 -12.66 -15.64
CA THR A 39 13.95 -13.56 -14.61
C THR A 39 14.81 -13.58 -13.34
N GLN A 40 16.14 -13.55 -13.47
CA GLN A 40 17.08 -13.48 -12.35
C GLN A 40 17.09 -12.10 -11.69
N LYS A 41 16.95 -11.00 -12.46
CA LYS A 41 16.79 -9.65 -11.93
C LYS A 41 15.57 -9.56 -11.03
N ARG A 42 14.43 -10.09 -11.48
CA ARG A 42 13.21 -10.19 -10.67
C ARG A 42 13.43 -11.03 -9.41
N SER A 43 14.09 -12.19 -9.52
CA SER A 43 14.39 -13.03 -8.35
C SER A 43 15.30 -12.36 -7.31
N ILE A 44 16.28 -11.57 -7.74
CA ILE A 44 17.21 -10.83 -6.86
C ILE A 44 16.48 -9.64 -6.22
N LEU A 45 15.71 -8.88 -7.01
CA LEU A 45 14.87 -7.81 -6.48
C LEU A 45 13.82 -8.37 -5.49
N ASP A 46 13.15 -9.47 -5.82
CA ASP A 46 12.20 -10.14 -4.94
C ASP A 46 12.88 -10.67 -3.67
N PHE A 47 14.16 -11.10 -3.73
CA PHE A 47 14.95 -11.48 -2.56
C PHE A 47 15.33 -10.27 -1.69
N PHE A 48 15.84 -9.18 -2.27
CA PHE A 48 16.20 -7.94 -1.55
C PHE A 48 14.97 -7.18 -1.00
N PHE A 49 13.83 -7.28 -1.69
CA PHE A 49 12.57 -6.63 -1.32
C PHE A 49 11.58 -7.57 -0.61
N GLN A 50 12.01 -8.78 -0.18
CA GLN A 50 11.16 -9.86 0.36
C GLN A 50 9.76 -9.93 -0.30
N ARG A 51 9.74 -10.36 -1.55
CA ARG A 51 8.52 -10.61 -2.32
C ARG A 51 8.40 -12.09 -2.64
N LYS A 52 7.47 -12.78 -1.97
CA LYS A 52 6.59 -13.70 -2.68
C LYS A 52 5.48 -12.84 -3.27
N SER A 53 5.58 -12.50 -4.54
CA SER A 53 4.53 -11.80 -5.30
C SER A 53 3.39 -12.74 -5.74
N GLU A 54 3.55 -14.04 -5.52
CA GLU A 54 2.68 -15.09 -6.08
C GLU A 54 1.38 -15.36 -5.31
N GLU A 55 1.17 -14.77 -4.13
CA GLU A 55 -0.04 -15.04 -3.31
C GLU A 55 -1.00 -13.84 -3.20
N VAL A 56 -0.65 -12.66 -3.74
CA VAL A 56 -1.55 -11.49 -3.73
C VAL A 56 -2.46 -11.55 -4.95
N TYR A 57 -3.77 -11.72 -4.73
CA TYR A 57 -4.75 -11.69 -5.80
C TYR A 57 -4.66 -10.39 -6.62
N HIS A 58 -4.54 -10.55 -7.93
CA HIS A 58 -4.49 -9.45 -8.89
C HIS A 58 -5.62 -9.63 -9.91
N PRO A 59 -6.73 -8.86 -9.79
CA PRO A 59 -7.84 -8.98 -10.71
C PRO A 59 -7.42 -8.58 -12.13
N SER A 60 -7.91 -9.32 -13.13
CA SER A 60 -7.70 -9.02 -14.55
C SER A 60 -8.38 -7.70 -14.94
N GLU A 61 -7.96 -7.06 -16.04
CA GLU A 61 -8.55 -5.79 -16.49
C GLU A 61 -10.09 -5.87 -16.69
N LYS A 62 -10.60 -7.02 -17.15
CA LYS A 62 -12.05 -7.22 -17.32
C LYS A 62 -12.77 -7.31 -15.98
N GLU A 63 -12.15 -7.91 -14.97
CA GLU A 63 -12.68 -7.98 -13.61
C GLU A 63 -12.63 -6.62 -12.94
N ARG A 64 -11.52 -5.90 -13.04
CA ARG A 64 -11.37 -4.53 -12.52
C ARG A 64 -12.46 -3.59 -12.99
N LYS A 65 -12.83 -3.65 -14.28
CA LYS A 65 -13.94 -2.83 -14.83
C LYS A 65 -15.32 -3.13 -14.23
N ARG A 66 -15.50 -4.28 -13.59
CA ARG A 66 -16.75 -4.70 -12.95
C ARG A 66 -16.74 -4.52 -11.43
N MET A 67 -15.56 -4.39 -10.84
CA MET A 67 -15.38 -4.26 -9.41
C MET A 67 -15.56 -2.81 -8.96
N LYS A 68 -16.00 -2.63 -7.71
CA LYS A 68 -16.05 -1.30 -7.09
C LYS A 68 -14.63 -0.80 -6.80
N LYS A 69 -14.34 0.43 -7.20
CA LYS A 69 -13.07 1.10 -6.98
C LYS A 69 -13.06 1.72 -5.59
N VAL A 70 -12.27 1.14 -4.68
CA VAL A 70 -12.16 1.60 -3.30
C VAL A 70 -10.75 2.12 -3.07
N CYS A 71 -10.63 3.37 -2.63
CA CYS A 71 -9.34 4.00 -2.37
C CYS A 71 -9.18 4.28 -0.88
N PHE A 72 -8.19 3.65 -0.26
CA PHE A 72 -7.79 3.95 1.11
C PHE A 72 -6.89 5.18 1.12
N VAL A 73 -7.28 6.23 1.83
CA VAL A 73 -6.47 7.44 1.96
C VAL A 73 -5.36 7.21 2.98
N MET A 74 -4.28 6.56 2.52
CA MET A 74 -3.13 6.21 3.36
C MET A 74 -2.04 7.28 3.40
N TYR A 75 -2.08 8.21 2.43
CA TYR A 75 -1.16 9.33 2.30
C TYR A 75 -1.96 10.62 2.13
N VAL A 76 -1.62 11.63 2.94
CA VAL A 76 -2.17 12.98 2.79
C VAL A 76 -1.02 13.98 2.72
N SER A 77 -0.97 14.77 1.65
CA SER A 77 -0.06 15.91 1.56
C SER A 77 -0.52 17.02 2.51
N GLN A 78 0.37 17.48 3.38
CA GLN A 78 0.19 18.67 4.21
C GLN A 78 1.04 19.84 3.68
N GLY A 79 1.29 19.87 2.36
CA GLY A 79 2.16 20.85 1.72
C GLY A 79 3.59 20.33 1.59
N LEU A 80 4.46 20.65 2.54
CA LEU A 80 5.90 20.31 2.49
C LEU A 80 6.21 18.85 2.85
N ASN A 81 5.28 18.13 3.50
CA ASN A 81 5.48 16.76 3.95
C ASN A 81 4.24 15.90 3.65
N TRP A 82 4.48 14.61 3.45
CA TRP A 82 3.44 13.58 3.36
C TRP A 82 3.22 12.97 4.74
N VAL A 83 1.97 12.95 5.20
CA VAL A 83 1.60 12.32 6.47
C VAL A 83 1.03 10.94 6.22
N ASN A 84 1.56 9.98 6.97
CA ASN A 84 1.19 8.58 6.93
C ASN A 84 -0.05 8.29 7.81
N ALA A 85 -1.05 7.63 7.24
CA ALA A 85 -2.24 7.16 7.94
C ALA A 85 -2.02 6.00 8.90
N SER A 86 -0.93 5.25 8.73
CA SER A 86 -0.66 4.02 9.45
C SER A 86 -0.59 4.28 10.95
N PRO A 87 -1.28 3.47 11.76
CA PRO A 87 -1.09 3.52 13.20
C PRO A 87 0.26 2.96 13.65
N TYR A 88 0.92 2.19 12.79
CA TYR A 88 2.26 1.64 13.02
C TYR A 88 3.26 2.65 12.44
N GLY A 89 3.92 3.41 13.31
CA GLY A 89 4.84 4.47 12.90
C GLY A 89 5.94 3.98 11.95
N GLY A 90 6.39 4.87 11.06
CA GLY A 90 7.40 4.58 10.05
C GLY A 90 6.85 3.93 8.77
N ASN A 91 7.62 4.05 7.68
CA ASN A 91 7.20 3.59 6.35
C ASN A 91 6.98 2.06 6.29
N PHE A 92 7.70 1.28 7.11
CA PHE A 92 7.61 -0.18 7.13
C PHE A 92 6.24 -0.69 7.61
N GLY A 93 5.73 -0.17 8.73
CA GLY A 93 4.43 -0.57 9.27
C GLY A 93 3.28 -0.27 8.32
N GLN A 94 3.40 0.81 7.55
CA GLN A 94 2.43 1.17 6.52
C GLN A 94 2.48 0.23 5.32
N VAL A 95 3.67 -0.07 4.79
CA VAL A 95 3.81 -1.02 3.67
C VAL A 95 3.21 -2.37 4.03
N GLN A 96 3.45 -2.84 5.26
CA GLN A 96 2.86 -4.09 5.73
C GLN A 96 1.34 -4.02 5.84
N LEU A 97 0.79 -2.91 6.35
CA LEU A 97 -0.66 -2.70 6.42
C LEU A 97 -1.30 -2.67 5.02
N ILE A 98 -0.71 -1.92 4.08
CA ILE A 98 -1.17 -1.85 2.68
C ILE A 98 -1.14 -3.23 2.03
N LYS A 99 -0.06 -3.99 2.23
CA LYS A 99 0.08 -5.35 1.71
C LYS A 99 -1.06 -6.24 2.20
N GLN A 100 -1.31 -6.25 3.51
CA GLN A 100 -2.36 -7.09 4.10
C GLN A 100 -3.77 -6.65 3.68
N LEU A 101 -4.04 -5.34 3.62
CA LEU A 101 -5.31 -4.83 3.07
C LEU A 101 -5.50 -5.29 1.63
N LYS A 102 -4.43 -5.27 0.83
CA LYS A 102 -4.49 -5.73 -0.55
C LYS A 102 -4.77 -7.23 -0.63
N GLU A 103 -4.07 -8.05 0.13
CA GLU A 103 -4.28 -9.50 0.18
C GLU A 103 -5.73 -9.87 0.54
N GLU A 104 -6.28 -9.22 1.57
CA GLU A 104 -7.58 -9.58 2.15
C GLU A 104 -8.77 -9.00 1.37
N LEU A 105 -8.62 -7.82 0.77
CA LEU A 105 -9.75 -7.07 0.19
C LEU A 105 -9.76 -7.03 -1.33
N SER A 106 -8.64 -7.34 -2.00
CA SER A 106 -8.59 -7.37 -3.48
C SER A 106 -9.49 -8.42 -4.13
N PRO A 107 -9.90 -9.54 -3.47
CA PRO A 107 -10.92 -10.42 -4.02
C PRO A 107 -12.29 -9.74 -4.20
N TYR A 108 -12.56 -8.64 -3.49
CA TYR A 108 -13.88 -8.01 -3.44
C TYR A 108 -13.91 -6.64 -4.14
N TYR A 109 -12.82 -5.88 -4.10
CA TYR A 109 -12.75 -4.51 -4.62
C TYR A 109 -11.49 -4.27 -5.45
N ASP A 110 -11.57 -3.29 -6.36
CA ASP A 110 -10.38 -2.74 -7.01
C ASP A 110 -9.76 -1.68 -6.09
N LEU A 111 -8.61 -2.00 -5.49
CA LEU A 111 -8.03 -1.23 -4.40
C LEU A 111 -6.94 -0.25 -4.86
N SER A 112 -7.07 0.99 -4.43
CA SER A 112 -6.01 1.99 -4.43
C SER A 112 -5.70 2.46 -3.01
N PHE A 113 -4.52 3.04 -2.83
CA PHE A 113 -4.04 3.55 -1.53
C PHE A 113 -3.56 5.00 -1.60
N ASP A 114 -3.65 5.62 -2.78
CA ASP A 114 -3.27 7.00 -3.02
C ASP A 114 -4.25 7.64 -4.01
N PRO A 115 -5.12 8.56 -3.55
CA PRO A 115 -6.10 9.21 -4.41
C PRO A 115 -5.44 10.10 -5.49
N THR A 116 -4.19 10.55 -5.29
CA THR A 116 -3.50 11.42 -6.25
C THR A 116 -3.00 10.67 -7.49
N THR A 117 -2.91 9.34 -7.41
CA THR A 117 -2.44 8.48 -8.50
C THR A 117 -3.55 7.94 -9.38
N MET A 118 -4.81 8.26 -9.06
CA MET A 118 -5.97 7.73 -9.77
C MET A 118 -6.35 8.62 -10.95
N GLU A 119 -6.54 8.00 -12.13
CA GLU A 119 -7.02 8.69 -13.32
C GLU A 119 -8.51 9.02 -13.25
N GLU A 120 -9.28 8.16 -12.59
CA GLU A 120 -10.72 8.30 -12.39
C GLU A 120 -11.03 8.35 -10.90
N GLU A 121 -12.06 9.10 -10.51
CA GLU A 121 -12.52 9.13 -9.11
C GLU A 121 -12.96 7.73 -8.65
N PRO A 122 -12.57 7.32 -7.42
CA PRO A 122 -13.01 6.04 -6.87
C PRO A 122 -14.51 6.05 -6.57
N ASP A 123 -15.14 4.87 -6.58
CA ASP A 123 -16.51 4.70 -6.10
C ASP A 123 -16.64 5.03 -4.61
N LEU A 124 -15.56 4.81 -3.84
CA LEU A 124 -15.49 5.07 -2.40
C LEU A 124 -14.09 5.47 -1.94
N LEU A 125 -14.01 6.56 -1.18
CA LEU A 125 -12.84 6.94 -0.39
C LEU A 125 -12.96 6.41 1.05
N VAL A 126 -12.05 5.55 1.46
CA VAL A 126 -11.94 5.08 2.84
C VAL A 126 -10.92 5.96 3.56
N ILE A 127 -11.41 6.81 4.47
CA ILE A 127 -10.61 7.83 5.15
C ILE A 127 -10.43 7.42 6.62
N PRO A 128 -9.21 7.15 7.08
CA PRO A 128 -8.95 6.88 8.49
C PRO A 128 -9.41 8.05 9.36
N GLU A 129 -10.01 7.76 10.52
CA GLU A 129 -10.63 8.76 11.40
C GLU A 129 -9.72 9.95 11.75
N ARG A 130 -8.41 9.70 11.90
CA ARG A 130 -7.41 10.75 12.15
C ARG A 130 -7.36 11.81 11.05
N PHE A 131 -7.80 11.47 9.84
CA PHE A 131 -7.87 12.33 8.66
C PHE A 131 -9.29 12.76 8.30
N LYS A 132 -10.26 12.68 9.21
CA LYS A 132 -11.64 13.15 8.95
C LYS A 132 -11.72 14.60 8.46
N HIS A 133 -10.81 15.48 8.89
CA HIS A 133 -10.76 16.86 8.42
C HIS A 133 -10.43 16.97 6.92
N TRP A 134 -9.86 15.93 6.32
CA TRP A 134 -9.62 15.83 4.89
C TRP A 134 -10.91 15.52 4.11
N SER A 135 -11.88 14.82 4.71
CA SER A 135 -13.18 14.52 4.08
C SER A 135 -14.04 15.77 3.92
N GLU A 136 -13.95 16.72 4.85
CA GLU A 136 -14.70 17.99 4.80
C GLU A 136 -14.29 18.88 3.63
N LYS A 137 -13.06 18.72 3.11
CA LYS A 137 -12.53 19.49 1.98
C LYS A 137 -12.75 18.83 0.61
N ASN A 138 -12.99 17.52 0.59
CA ASN A 138 -13.18 16.75 -0.63
C ASN A 138 -14.62 16.21 -0.65
N ALA A 139 -15.52 16.95 -1.30
CA ALA A 139 -16.90 16.52 -1.48
C ALA A 139 -16.93 15.26 -2.34
N GLY A 140 -17.30 14.12 -1.75
CA GLY A 140 -17.33 12.83 -2.45
C GLY A 140 -17.92 11.72 -1.61
N ASN A 141 -18.04 10.53 -2.21
CA ASN A 141 -18.43 9.31 -1.53
C ASN A 141 -17.31 8.85 -0.61
N TYR A 142 -17.42 9.12 0.70
CA TYR A 142 -16.41 8.72 1.68
C TYR A 142 -16.99 7.96 2.86
N LEU A 143 -16.16 7.07 3.40
CA LEU A 143 -16.39 6.33 4.63
C LEU A 143 -15.28 6.66 5.61
N ILE A 144 -15.65 7.17 6.80
CA ILE A 144 -14.69 7.36 7.89
C ILE A 144 -14.44 6.01 8.56
N LEU A 145 -13.20 5.54 8.48
CA LEU A 145 -12.78 4.27 9.06
C LEU A 145 -12.17 4.47 10.46
N PRO A 146 -12.75 3.85 11.51
CA PRO A 146 -12.17 3.90 12.85
C PRO A 146 -10.74 3.35 12.86
N MET A 147 -9.80 4.10 13.45
CA MET A 147 -8.38 3.71 13.51
C MET A 147 -8.16 2.36 14.18
N MET A 148 -9.04 2.00 15.12
CA MET A 148 -8.96 0.73 15.85
C MET A 148 -9.04 -0.50 14.93
N LEU A 149 -9.78 -0.43 13.82
CA LEU A 149 -9.88 -1.54 12.88
C LEU A 149 -8.56 -1.79 12.15
N LEU A 150 -7.84 -0.72 11.78
CA LEU A 150 -6.51 -0.82 11.18
C LEU A 150 -5.45 -1.28 12.22
N PHE A 151 -5.59 -0.86 13.47
CA PHE A 151 -4.72 -1.28 14.57
C PHE A 151 -4.93 -2.75 14.96
N GLN A 152 -6.16 -3.25 14.89
CA GLN A 152 -6.49 -4.63 15.22
C GLN A 152 -6.36 -5.56 14.01
N LYS A 153 -6.17 -5.00 12.80
CA LYS A 153 -6.14 -5.75 11.54
C LYS A 153 -7.42 -6.56 11.32
N ASP A 154 -8.55 -5.96 11.69
CA ASP A 154 -9.87 -6.59 11.58
C ASP A 154 -10.42 -6.38 10.16
N TYR A 155 -9.83 -7.09 9.19
CA TYR A 155 -10.22 -7.01 7.78
C TYR A 155 -11.67 -7.41 7.52
N PRO A 156 -12.26 -8.43 8.19
CA PRO A 156 -13.67 -8.73 8.07
C PRO A 156 -14.56 -7.56 8.46
N ALA A 157 -14.28 -6.87 9.58
CA ALA A 157 -15.05 -5.70 9.98
C ALA A 157 -14.85 -4.49 9.05
N ILE A 158 -13.63 -4.30 8.52
CA ILE A 158 -13.36 -3.28 7.50
C ILE A 158 -14.19 -3.55 6.25
N LYS A 159 -14.20 -4.79 5.76
CA LYS A 159 -14.99 -5.22 4.61
C LYS A 159 -16.48 -4.98 4.85
N GLN A 160 -17.00 -5.43 6.00
CA GLN A 160 -18.41 -5.26 6.33
C GLN A 160 -18.85 -3.79 6.27
N ARG A 161 -18.05 -2.87 6.82
CA ARG A 161 -18.35 -1.44 6.73
C ARG A 161 -18.39 -0.90 5.30
N ILE A 162 -17.52 -1.41 4.42
CA ILE A 162 -17.51 -1.02 3.01
C ILE A 162 -18.75 -1.56 2.30
N ASP A 163 -19.14 -2.81 2.59
CA ASP A 163 -20.36 -3.41 2.03
C ASP A 163 -21.61 -2.66 2.49
N ASP A 164 -21.73 -2.40 3.80
CA ASP A 164 -22.85 -1.65 4.38
C ASP A 164 -23.00 -0.28 3.69
N TYR A 165 -21.88 0.43 3.45
CA TYR A 165 -21.89 1.70 2.73
C TYR A 165 -22.48 1.56 1.31
N PHE A 166 -22.04 0.57 0.55
CA PHE A 166 -22.54 0.36 -0.81
C PHE A 166 -24.00 -0.09 -0.83
N GLU A 167 -24.45 -0.86 0.16
CA GLU A 167 -25.86 -1.25 0.29
C GLU A 167 -26.77 -0.06 0.66
N GLU A 168 -26.35 0.78 1.60
CA GLU A 168 -27.11 1.96 2.02
C GLU A 168 -27.24 2.98 0.87
N THR A 169 -26.15 3.17 0.12
CA THR A 169 -26.13 4.07 -1.04
C THR A 169 -27.07 3.58 -2.16
N GLN A 170 -27.25 2.26 -2.29
CA GLN A 170 -28.22 1.67 -3.24
C GLN A 170 -29.68 1.76 -2.78
N LYS A 171 -29.93 1.80 -1.46
CA LYS A 171 -31.29 1.93 -0.90
C LYS A 171 -31.80 3.37 -0.90
N GLY A 172 -30.90 4.35 -0.95
CA GLY A 172 -31.20 5.78 -0.96
C GLY A 172 -31.26 6.46 -2.34
N ALA A 173 -30.97 5.72 -3.42
CA ALA A 173 -31.02 6.18 -4.82
C ALA A 173 -32.31 5.72 -5.51
#